data_AF-A0AAQ3QM20-F1
#
_entry.id   AF-A0AAQ3QM20-F1
#
_cell.length_a   1.000
_cell.length_b   1.000
_cell.length_c   1.000
_cell.angle_alpha   90.00
_cell.angle_beta   90.00
_cell.angle_gamma   90.00
#
_symmetry.space_group_name_H-M   'P 1'
#
loop_
_entity.id
_entity.type
_entity.pdbx_description
1 polymer ?
#
loop_
_entity_poly.entity_id
_entity_poly.type
_entity_poly.pdbx_seq_one_letter_code
_entity_poly.pdbx_strand_id
1 'polypeptide(L)'
;MKDGSFPMQYLGDVLTPKRLSLKLQNKICEKVDSKIDHWAKDLLSQAGKTTMTNIVICAIPVYTLMTSWVNEKVCEKIDTSAMSFFWAKDNNMKSAMMVSWKRITASRKNGGLSLREAAIMKKVMNAKKIFELMNEEDKLWVSIYKEKYDIWHPWKEKDKWKGS
;
A
#
# COMPACT_ATOMS: atom_id res chain seq x y z
N MET A 1 -19.05 -19.60 -8.31
CA MET A 1 -17.68 -19.14 -8.57
C MET A 1 -16.98 -20.28 -9.28
N LYS A 2 -16.41 -20.11 -10.48
CA LYS A 2 -15.67 -21.18 -11.14
C LYS A 2 -14.26 -21.23 -10.53
N ASP A 3 -13.97 -22.28 -9.79
CA ASP A 3 -12.68 -22.48 -9.15
C ASP A 3 -11.57 -22.50 -10.22
N GLY A 4 -10.54 -21.66 -10.05
CA GLY A 4 -9.36 -21.62 -10.94
C GLY A 4 -9.37 -20.57 -12.07
N SER A 5 -10.43 -19.80 -12.28
CA SER A 5 -10.45 -18.77 -13.35
C SER A 5 -10.10 -17.37 -12.83
N PHE A 6 -9.16 -16.70 -13.50
CA PHE A 6 -8.81 -15.31 -13.19
C PHE A 6 -9.78 -14.33 -13.87
N PRO A 7 -10.12 -13.19 -13.24
CA PRO A 7 -9.65 -12.68 -11.93
C PRO A 7 -10.32 -13.39 -10.74
N MET A 8 -9.53 -13.78 -9.74
CA MET A 8 -10.03 -14.39 -8.49
C MET A 8 -9.61 -13.58 -7.26
N GLN A 9 -10.33 -13.71 -6.16
CA GLN A 9 -9.99 -13.06 -4.89
C GLN A 9 -9.22 -14.04 -4.00
N TYR A 10 -8.05 -13.65 -3.53
CA TYR A 10 -7.21 -14.44 -2.64
C TYR A 10 -6.60 -13.54 -1.56
N LEU A 11 -6.72 -13.94 -0.29
CA LEU A 11 -6.28 -13.14 0.87
C LEU A 11 -6.79 -11.68 0.84
N GLY A 12 -7.98 -11.48 0.27
CA GLY A 12 -8.59 -10.17 0.13
C GLY A 12 -8.09 -9.34 -1.06
N ASP A 13 -7.08 -9.75 -1.81
CA ASP A 13 -6.65 -9.05 -3.03
C ASP A 13 -7.10 -9.79 -4.29
N VAL A 14 -7.14 -9.09 -5.42
CA VAL A 14 -7.53 -9.69 -6.71
C VAL A 14 -6.27 -10.21 -7.39
N LEU A 15 -6.17 -11.53 -7.50
CA LEU A 15 -5.12 -12.16 -8.28
C LEU A 15 -5.45 -12.04 -9.76
N THR A 16 -4.54 -11.43 -10.49
CA THR A 16 -4.56 -11.37 -11.95
C THR A 16 -3.19 -11.68 -12.52
N PRO A 17 -3.10 -12.44 -13.63
CA PRO A 17 -1.83 -12.68 -14.33
C PRO A 17 -1.30 -11.40 -15.03
N LYS A 18 -2.18 -10.40 -15.17
CA LYS A 18 -1.87 -9.08 -15.71
C LYS A 18 -1.64 -8.08 -14.58
N ARG A 19 -1.03 -6.93 -14.91
CA ARG A 19 -0.92 -5.80 -14.00
C ARG A 19 -2.30 -5.40 -13.48
N LEU A 20 -2.39 -5.13 -12.18
CA LEU A 20 -3.63 -4.67 -11.55
C LEU A 20 -4.12 -3.38 -12.21
N SER A 21 -5.35 -3.45 -12.74
CA SER A 21 -6.05 -2.28 -13.27
C SER A 21 -6.34 -1.28 -12.15
N LEU A 22 -6.37 0.02 -12.48
CA LEU A 22 -6.79 1.08 -11.56
C LEU A 22 -8.13 0.79 -10.89
N LYS A 23 -9.08 0.19 -11.64
CA LYS A 23 -10.38 -0.21 -11.09
C LYS A 23 -10.25 -1.23 -9.95
N LEU A 24 -9.33 -2.19 -10.08
CA LEU A 24 -9.09 -3.20 -9.04
C LEU A 24 -8.33 -2.61 -7.85
N GLN A 25 -7.37 -1.72 -8.11
CA GLN A 25 -6.65 -1.02 -7.04
C GLN A 25 -7.58 -0.13 -6.20
N ASN A 26 -8.59 0.48 -6.82
CA ASN A 26 -9.58 1.30 -6.12
C ASN A 26 -10.44 0.51 -5.11
N LYS A 27 -10.55 -0.81 -5.24
CA LYS A 27 -11.24 -1.66 -4.24
C LYS A 27 -10.58 -1.57 -2.85
N ILE A 28 -9.30 -1.27 -2.78
CA ILE A 28 -8.60 -1.04 -1.51
C ILE A 28 -9.13 0.23 -0.84
N CYS A 29 -9.33 1.29 -1.62
CA CYS A 29 -9.93 2.52 -1.13
C CYS A 29 -11.36 2.27 -0.63
N GLU A 30 -12.17 1.51 -1.37
CA GLU A 30 -13.53 1.14 -0.94
C GLU A 30 -13.53 0.37 0.39
N LYS A 31 -12.55 -0.50 0.63
CA LYS A 31 -12.38 -1.19 1.92
C LYS A 31 -11.98 -0.23 3.04
N VAL A 32 -11.12 0.73 2.77
CA VAL A 32 -10.77 1.77 3.74
C VAL A 32 -11.99 2.63 4.06
N ASP A 33 -12.70 3.10 3.03
CA ASP A 33 -13.89 3.96 3.15
C ASP A 33 -15.00 3.23 3.91
N SER A 34 -15.30 1.97 3.58
CA SER A 34 -16.30 1.17 4.33
C SER A 34 -15.95 0.95 5.81
N LYS A 35 -14.67 0.82 6.16
CA LYS A 35 -14.23 0.77 7.56
C LYS A 35 -14.40 2.11 8.25
N ILE A 36 -14.05 3.20 7.57
CA ILE A 36 -14.27 4.55 8.04
C ILE A 36 -15.76 4.80 8.28
N ASP A 37 -16.64 4.47 7.33
CA ASP A 37 -18.09 4.68 7.44
C ASP A 37 -18.72 3.87 8.57
N HIS A 38 -18.19 2.68 8.84
CA HIS A 38 -18.63 1.87 9.96
C HIS A 38 -18.31 2.55 11.30
N TRP A 39 -17.10 3.10 11.44
CA TRP A 39 -16.64 3.73 12.69
C TRP A 39 -16.97 5.21 12.81
N ALA A 40 -17.28 5.88 11.72
CA ALA A 40 -17.73 7.27 11.75
C ALA A 40 -19.05 7.41 12.52
N LYS A 41 -19.84 6.33 12.58
CA LYS A 41 -21.05 6.21 13.40
C LYS A 41 -20.75 6.13 14.90
N ASP A 42 -19.55 5.69 15.27
CA ASP A 42 -19.12 5.58 16.65
C ASP A 42 -18.49 6.91 17.11
N LEU A 43 -18.91 7.40 18.28
CA LEU A 43 -18.36 8.61 18.90
C LEU A 43 -16.96 8.31 19.46
N LEU A 44 -15.95 8.36 18.59
CA LEU A 44 -14.55 8.11 18.94
C LEU A 44 -13.85 9.38 19.42
N SER A 45 -13.11 9.26 20.52
CA SER A 45 -12.16 10.28 20.96
C SER A 45 -11.04 10.47 19.92
N GLN A 46 -10.35 11.61 19.97
CA GLN A 46 -9.22 11.87 19.05
C GLN A 46 -8.11 10.82 19.19
N ALA A 47 -7.87 10.34 20.41
CA ALA A 47 -6.93 9.25 20.67
C ALA A 47 -7.41 7.94 20.02
N GLY A 48 -8.71 7.62 20.11
CA GLY A 48 -9.32 6.46 19.44
C GLY A 48 -9.15 6.52 17.93
N LYS A 49 -9.46 7.67 17.30
CA LYS A 49 -9.26 7.89 15.86
C LYS A 49 -7.80 7.71 15.44
N THR A 50 -6.86 8.26 16.21
CA THR A 50 -5.42 8.10 15.96
C THR A 50 -5.02 6.62 15.95
N THR A 51 -5.46 5.86 16.95
CA THR A 51 -5.19 4.43 17.06
C THR A 51 -5.78 3.67 15.88
N MET A 52 -7.05 3.90 15.55
CA MET A 52 -7.75 3.19 14.48
C MET A 52 -7.17 3.48 13.10
N THR A 53 -6.77 4.72 12.84
CA THR A 53 -6.02 5.08 11.63
C THR A 53 -4.74 4.25 11.54
N ASN A 54 -3.97 4.17 12.64
CA ASN A 54 -2.71 3.45 12.64
C ASN A 54 -2.84 1.93 12.52
N ILE A 55 -3.73 1.32 13.29
CA ILE A 55 -3.81 -0.14 13.39
C ILE A 55 -4.65 -0.76 12.28
N VAL A 56 -5.63 -0.02 11.72
CA VAL A 56 -6.49 -0.57 10.67
C VAL A 56 -6.32 0.14 9.33
N ILE A 57 -6.52 1.45 9.26
CA ILE A 57 -6.50 2.17 7.96
C ILE A 57 -5.13 2.00 7.28
N CYS A 58 -4.05 2.20 8.04
CA CYS A 58 -2.70 1.99 7.52
C CYS A 58 -2.37 0.51 7.25
N ALA A 59 -3.10 -0.45 7.84
CA ALA A 59 -2.82 -1.88 7.69
C ALA A 59 -3.50 -2.51 6.47
N ILE A 60 -4.70 -2.05 6.11
CA ILE A 60 -5.47 -2.54 4.94
C ILE A 60 -4.64 -2.56 3.64
N PRO A 61 -3.94 -1.47 3.24
CA PRO A 61 -3.20 -1.46 1.97
C PRO A 61 -1.87 -2.21 2.03
N VAL A 62 -1.36 -2.58 3.21
CA VAL A 62 -0.01 -3.18 3.37
C VAL A 62 0.16 -4.40 2.49
N TYR A 63 -0.83 -5.30 2.51
CA TYR A 63 -0.76 -6.55 1.77
C TYR A 63 -0.68 -6.30 0.27
N THR A 64 -1.55 -5.45 -0.28
CA THR A 64 -1.51 -5.11 -1.71
C THR A 64 -0.25 -4.34 -2.11
N LEU A 65 0.26 -3.44 -1.25
CA LEU A 65 1.52 -2.74 -1.51
C LEU A 65 2.72 -3.70 -1.55
N MET A 66 2.68 -4.75 -0.72
CA MET A 66 3.71 -5.78 -0.69
C MET A 66 3.70 -6.66 -1.93
N THR A 67 2.53 -7.07 -2.42
CA THR A 67 2.42 -7.98 -3.58
C THR A 67 2.42 -7.27 -4.93
N SER A 68 2.02 -6.00 -4.97
CA SER A 68 1.64 -5.33 -6.21
C SER A 68 2.24 -3.93 -6.39
N TRP A 69 2.34 -3.50 -7.65
CA TRP A 69 2.77 -2.14 -8.01
C TRP A 69 1.55 -1.20 -8.09
N VAL A 70 1.24 -0.55 -6.97
CA VAL A 70 0.07 0.33 -6.81
C VAL A 70 0.37 1.74 -7.33
N ASN A 71 -0.63 2.37 -7.97
CA ASN A 71 -0.51 3.74 -8.47
C ASN A 71 -0.52 4.76 -7.33
N GLU A 72 0.18 5.87 -7.53
CA GLU A 72 0.29 6.94 -6.53
C GLU A 72 -1.06 7.55 -6.15
N LYS A 73 -1.94 7.78 -7.14
CA LYS A 73 -3.30 8.30 -6.93
C LYS A 73 -4.13 7.47 -5.95
N VAL A 74 -3.90 6.15 -5.89
CA VAL A 74 -4.61 5.26 -4.97
C VAL A 74 -4.11 5.48 -3.54
N CYS A 75 -2.80 5.63 -3.37
CA CYS A 75 -2.20 5.93 -2.07
C CYS A 75 -2.65 7.31 -1.56
N GLU A 76 -2.66 8.33 -2.43
CA GLU A 76 -3.16 9.67 -2.10
C GLU A 76 -4.63 9.66 -1.69
N LYS A 77 -5.46 8.85 -2.36
CA LYS A 77 -6.87 8.69 -1.97
C LYS A 77 -6.99 8.06 -0.58
N ILE A 78 -6.21 7.02 -0.27
CA ILE A 78 -6.19 6.39 1.07
C ILE A 78 -5.75 7.39 2.13
N ASP A 79 -4.68 8.16 1.88
CA ASP A 79 -4.19 9.18 2.80
C ASP A 79 -5.23 10.28 3.01
N THR A 80 -5.97 10.66 1.96
CA THR A 80 -7.08 11.63 2.04
C THR A 80 -8.24 11.10 2.88
N SER A 81 -8.64 9.83 2.72
CA SER A 81 -9.68 9.20 3.54
C SER A 81 -9.24 9.05 5.01
N ALA A 82 -7.98 8.69 5.26
CA ALA A 82 -7.42 8.63 6.60
C ALA A 82 -7.45 10.00 7.29
N MET A 83 -7.10 11.04 6.54
CA MET A 83 -7.09 12.42 6.99
C MET A 83 -8.49 12.96 7.25
N SER A 84 -9.48 12.66 6.39
CA SER A 84 -10.87 13.07 6.60
C SER A 84 -11.46 12.41 7.85
N PHE A 85 -11.20 11.12 8.07
CA PHE A 85 -11.61 10.40 9.27
C PHE A 85 -10.98 10.97 10.54
N PHE A 86 -9.67 11.26 10.51
CA PHE A 86 -8.95 11.80 11.66
C PHE A 86 -9.50 13.16 12.10
N TRP A 87 -9.88 14.02 11.15
CA TRP A 87 -10.38 15.36 11.43
C TRP A 87 -11.89 15.45 11.58
N ALA A 88 -12.67 14.42 11.25
CA ALA A 88 -14.14 14.47 11.37
C ALA A 88 -14.56 14.87 12.80
N LYS A 89 -15.39 15.92 12.94
CA LYS A 89 -16.03 16.33 14.21
C LYS A 89 -17.52 16.00 14.11
N ASP A 90 -17.93 14.94 14.79
CA ASP A 90 -19.27 14.34 14.74
C ASP A 90 -19.79 14.04 13.33
N ASN A 91 -20.91 13.33 13.29
CA ASN A 91 -21.41 12.41 12.26
C ASN A 91 -21.60 12.95 10.82
N ASN A 92 -21.07 14.12 10.45
CA ASN A 92 -20.95 14.55 9.04
C ASN A 92 -20.21 15.89 8.80
N MET A 93 -19.64 16.56 9.81
CA MET A 93 -19.01 17.85 9.56
C MET A 93 -17.55 17.66 9.14
N LYS A 94 -17.25 18.00 7.88
CA LYS A 94 -15.90 18.26 7.40
C LYS A 94 -15.26 19.30 8.33
N SER A 95 -14.44 18.85 9.27
CA SER A 95 -13.70 19.78 10.11
C SER A 95 -12.55 20.37 9.31
N ALA A 96 -12.30 21.66 9.50
CA ALA A 96 -11.14 22.31 8.92
C ALA A 96 -9.87 21.61 9.41
N MET A 97 -8.95 21.31 8.50
CA MET A 97 -7.64 20.76 8.85
C MET A 97 -6.83 21.85 9.56
N MET A 98 -6.84 21.80 10.89
CA MET A 98 -6.13 22.81 11.70
C MET A 98 -4.62 22.64 11.60
N VAL A 99 -4.15 21.44 11.25
CA VAL A 99 -2.74 21.09 11.11
C VAL A 99 -2.53 20.31 9.83
N SER A 100 -1.43 20.58 9.12
CA SER A 100 -1.05 19.85 7.91
C SER A 100 -0.88 18.36 8.20
N TRP A 101 -1.38 17.50 7.31
CA TRP A 101 -1.28 16.04 7.45
C TRP A 101 0.17 15.58 7.65
N LYS A 102 1.10 16.14 6.87
CA LYS A 102 2.55 15.87 6.97
C LYS A 102 3.12 16.15 8.37
N ARG A 103 2.60 17.16 9.09
CA ARG A 103 3.05 17.45 10.46
C ARG A 103 2.48 16.44 11.46
N ILE A 104 1.28 15.93 11.23
CA ILE A 104 0.65 14.91 12.08
C ILE A 104 1.30 13.55 11.86
N THR A 105 1.62 13.19 10.62
CA THR A 105 2.25 11.91 10.28
C THR A 105 3.72 11.84 10.67
N ALA A 106 4.36 12.99 10.92
CA ALA A 106 5.73 13.06 11.40
C ALA A 106 5.96 12.22 12.68
N SER A 107 7.22 11.84 12.89
CA SER A 107 7.64 11.10 14.09
C SER A 107 7.28 11.85 15.38
N ARG A 108 7.01 11.11 16.46
CA ARG A 108 6.81 11.69 17.80
C ARG A 108 7.99 12.56 18.24
N LYS A 109 9.21 12.21 17.83
CA LYS A 109 10.41 13.02 18.08
C LYS A 109 10.33 14.42 17.46
N ASN A 110 9.58 14.55 16.36
CA ASN A 110 9.39 15.81 15.62
C ASN A 110 8.04 16.47 15.96
N GLY A 111 7.38 16.05 17.05
CA GLY A 111 6.09 16.61 17.48
C GLY A 111 4.86 16.10 16.72
N GLY A 112 4.99 15.02 15.94
CA GLY A 112 3.87 14.37 15.25
C GLY A 112 3.31 13.15 16.00
N LEU A 113 2.31 12.49 15.41
CA LEU A 113 1.62 11.31 15.93
C LEU A 113 2.16 9.98 15.37
N SER A 114 3.16 10.02 14.49
CA SER A 114 3.74 8.84 13.82
C SER A 114 2.70 8.00 13.06
N LEU A 115 1.75 8.70 12.42
CA LEU A 115 0.82 8.07 11.49
C LEU A 115 1.55 7.65 10.20
N ARG A 116 1.26 6.46 9.69
CA ARG A 116 1.91 5.94 8.48
C ARG A 116 1.18 6.41 7.21
N GLU A 117 1.84 7.24 6.42
CA GLU A 117 1.34 7.62 5.09
C GLU A 117 1.46 6.44 4.10
N ALA A 118 0.39 6.16 3.36
CA ALA A 118 0.34 5.13 2.34
C ALA A 118 1.36 5.41 1.22
N ALA A 119 1.56 6.69 0.86
CA ALA A 119 2.57 7.08 -0.11
C ALA A 119 4.01 6.72 0.31
N ILE A 120 4.35 6.88 1.59
CA ILE A 120 5.67 6.50 2.13
C ILE A 120 5.78 4.97 2.16
N MET A 121 4.74 4.29 2.64
CA MET A 121 4.71 2.83 2.70
C MET A 121 4.87 2.20 1.31
N LYS A 122 4.23 2.75 0.28
CA LYS A 122 4.42 2.34 -1.13
C LYS A 122 5.89 2.39 -1.54
N LYS A 123 6.58 3.49 -1.24
CA LYS A 123 8.00 3.68 -1.59
C LYS A 123 8.87 2.63 -0.89
N VAL A 124 8.65 2.42 0.41
CA VAL A 124 9.40 1.43 1.20
C VAL A 124 9.15 0.00 0.68
N MET A 125 7.90 -0.38 0.42
CA MET A 125 7.58 -1.71 -0.09
C MET A 125 8.13 -1.94 -1.50
N ASN A 126 8.11 -0.93 -2.36
CA ASN A 126 8.72 -1.01 -3.68
C ASN A 126 10.25 -1.14 -3.59
N ALA A 127 10.89 -0.37 -2.71
CA ALA A 127 12.34 -0.50 -2.48
C ALA A 127 12.69 -1.90 -1.97
N LYS A 128 11.90 -2.45 -1.03
CA LYS A 128 12.07 -3.83 -0.55
C LYS A 128 11.96 -4.84 -1.69
N LYS A 129 10.94 -4.74 -2.55
CA LYS A 129 10.80 -5.62 -3.72
C LYS A 129 11.98 -5.53 -4.68
N ILE A 130 12.47 -4.32 -4.96
CA ILE A 130 13.64 -4.11 -5.83
C ILE A 130 14.89 -4.74 -5.18
N PHE A 131 15.08 -4.52 -3.88
CA PHE A 131 16.19 -5.12 -3.14
C PHE A 131 16.16 -6.65 -3.18
N GLU A 132 15.00 -7.26 -2.96
CA GLU A 132 14.81 -8.71 -3.05
C GLU A 132 15.07 -9.23 -4.47
N LEU A 133 14.60 -8.52 -5.50
CA LEU A 133 14.85 -8.86 -6.91
C LEU A 133 16.35 -8.86 -7.24
N MET A 134 17.13 -7.96 -6.63
CA MET A 134 18.58 -7.84 -6.83
C MET A 134 19.38 -8.87 -6.04
N ASN A 135 19.01 -9.15 -4.79
CA ASN A 135 19.88 -9.88 -3.85
C ASN A 135 19.41 -11.30 -3.51
N GLU A 136 18.14 -11.64 -3.68
CA GLU A 136 17.56 -12.90 -3.20
C GLU A 136 17.02 -13.75 -4.37
N GLU A 137 17.93 -14.45 -5.06
CA GLU A 137 17.57 -15.29 -6.22
C GLU A 137 16.69 -16.50 -5.85
N ASP A 138 16.70 -16.94 -4.59
CA ASP A 138 16.02 -18.16 -4.13
C ASP A 138 14.51 -18.02 -3.94
N LYS A 139 13.97 -16.79 -3.99
CA LYS A 139 12.53 -16.57 -3.86
C LYS A 139 11.79 -16.97 -5.14
N LEU A 140 10.76 -17.79 -5.01
CA LEU A 140 9.94 -18.27 -6.15
C LEU A 140 9.45 -17.14 -7.05
N TRP A 141 8.94 -16.05 -6.48
CA TRP A 141 8.44 -14.92 -7.27
C TRP A 141 9.56 -14.20 -8.04
N VAL A 142 10.78 -14.15 -7.48
CA VAL A 142 11.96 -13.56 -8.13
C VAL A 142 12.38 -14.42 -9.32
N SER A 143 12.43 -15.75 -9.15
CA SER A 143 12.74 -16.68 -10.24
C SER A 143 11.75 -16.54 -11.39
N ILE A 144 10.45 -16.60 -11.11
CA ILE A 144 9.38 -16.46 -12.12
C ILE A 144 9.46 -15.09 -12.81
N TYR A 145 9.73 -14.03 -12.06
CA TYR A 145 9.82 -12.67 -12.61
C TYR A 145 11.03 -12.49 -13.53
N LYS A 146 12.18 -13.06 -13.17
CA LYS A 146 13.39 -13.06 -14.01
C LYS A 146 13.18 -13.82 -15.31
N GLU A 147 12.60 -15.02 -15.24
CA GLU A 147 12.28 -15.85 -16.41
C GLU A 147 11.30 -15.16 -17.36
N LYS A 148 10.25 -14.53 -16.81
CA LYS A 148 9.22 -13.87 -17.61
C LYS A 148 9.69 -12.62 -18.36
N TYR A 149 10.58 -11.85 -17.75
CA TYR A 149 11.01 -10.54 -18.26
C TYR A 149 12.43 -10.53 -18.83
N ASP A 150 13.07 -11.70 -18.94
CA ASP A 150 14.44 -11.90 -19.42
C ASP A 150 15.39 -10.83 -18.87
N ILE A 151 15.33 -10.63 -17.55
CA ILE A 151 16.02 -9.51 -16.90
C ILE A 151 17.51 -9.76 -17.01
N TRP A 152 18.13 -9.08 -18.00
CA TRP A 152 19.56 -9.11 -18.25
C TRP A 152 20.33 -8.88 -16.95
N HIS A 153 21.30 -9.75 -16.70
CA HIS A 153 22.18 -9.70 -15.54
C HIS A 153 23.53 -9.09 -15.97
N PRO A 154 23.75 -7.76 -15.77
CA PRO A 154 25.00 -7.11 -16.15
C PRO A 154 26.26 -7.79 -15.58
N TRP A 155 26.12 -8.45 -14.43
CA TRP A 155 27.22 -9.09 -13.70
C TRP A 155 27.37 -10.59 -13.95
N LYS A 156 26.43 -11.26 -14.65
CA LYS A 156 26.58 -12.67 -15.06
C LYS A 156 27.29 -12.81 -16.42
N GLU A 157 27.60 -11.72 -17.11
CA GLU A 157 28.37 -11.73 -18.38
C GLU A 157 29.90 -11.59 -18.22
N LYS A 158 30.47 -12.02 -17.09
CA LYS A 158 31.95 -12.04 -16.95
C LYS A 158 32.63 -13.12 -17.80
N ASP A 159 31.88 -14.09 -18.34
CA ASP A 159 32.42 -15.23 -19.08
C ASP A 159 32.19 -15.17 -20.61
N LYS A 160 31.55 -14.12 -21.14
CA LYS A 160 31.33 -13.98 -22.60
C LYS A 160 32.49 -13.34 -23.36
N TRP A 161 33.53 -12.86 -22.67
CA TRP A 161 34.70 -12.20 -23.27
C TRP A 161 35.99 -13.04 -23.18
N LYS A 162 35.88 -14.37 -23.09
CA LYS A 162 37.01 -15.30 -23.25
C LYS A 162 36.80 -16.16 -24.48
N GLY A 163 37.11 -15.62 -25.64
CA GLY A 163 37.08 -16.36 -26.90
C GLY A 163 36.62 -15.51 -28.07
N SER A 164 37.46 -14.56 -28.46
CA SER A 164 37.52 -14.07 -29.83
C SER A 164 38.95 -13.68 -30.17
#